data_AF-B0SP63-F1
#
_entry.id   AF-B0SP63-F1
#
_cell.length_a   1.000
_cell.length_b   1.000
_cell.length_c   1.000
_cell.angle_alpha   90.00
_cell.angle_beta   90.00
_cell.angle_gamma   90.00
#
_symmetry.space_group_name_H-M   'P 1'
#
loop_
_entity.id
_entity.type
_entity.pdbx_description
1 polymer ?
#
loop_
_entity_poly.entity_id
_entity_poly.type
_entity_poly.pdbx_seq_one_letter_code
_entity_poly.pdbx_strand_id
1 'polypeptide(L)'
;MMERENRSLTGYQKKENSFRWSMRLGIGFVTLYLFFCIQNGSLLGQNKTDVIVDPLLQKPWIPDAEEEEFRSYHRFLSEFKNKQTSVKKKDRFGRNYLMSPSGKISFLIDDEYYKEFPIQMEADIASKELVALYDVRKEKDVVFLGKGIHLCYRLKKEKEPGFFPEWLKSSNELTNRAANEWSDQTIPLDLVSDPYGCYVDEISPMDFLYLESESFRYRIKIPTSLRYEGLFGNRLGLYGENRDTIYRLVRFVQFLSNYLPEGQTEWDEALKLQTSGKKKKTLPKIILSIGSSFDKVRPLRNTKNYFVFWDSVRSLTKSQMKQLQFKRLEVNNEYVSEWVEVDDIGNPIPMEMKEYYLYNAPRGYFLSLSYPKREKPIAERYWNTVRKSFTVKD
;
A
#
# COMPACT_ATOMS: atom_id res chain seq x y z
N MET A 1 -33.46 59.54 -29.91
CA MET A 1 -33.64 59.06 -28.53
C MET A 1 -32.48 59.64 -27.72
N MET A 2 -32.66 60.56 -26.76
CA MET A 2 -33.68 60.66 -25.70
C MET A 2 -33.66 59.45 -24.76
N GLU A 3 -33.62 59.59 -23.43
CA GLU A 3 -33.48 60.77 -22.54
C GLU A 3 -32.78 60.30 -21.23
N ARG A 4 -32.01 61.12 -20.47
CA ARG A 4 -32.41 62.03 -19.35
C ARG A 4 -33.36 61.37 -18.33
N GLU A 5 -33.39 61.65 -17.02
CA GLU A 5 -32.63 62.45 -16.01
C GLU A 5 -33.10 61.88 -14.61
N ASN A 6 -32.76 62.26 -13.36
CA ASN A 6 -32.02 63.35 -12.70
C ASN A 6 -31.79 63.07 -11.17
N ARG A 7 -30.67 63.52 -10.58
CA ARG A 7 -30.54 64.09 -9.19
C ARG A 7 -30.84 63.14 -7.98
N SER A 8 -30.54 63.46 -6.71
CA SER A 8 -30.16 64.74 -6.05
C SER A 8 -29.12 64.60 -4.92
N LEU A 9 -28.53 65.74 -4.54
CA LEU A 9 -27.58 65.95 -3.42
C LEU A 9 -28.28 66.46 -2.13
N THR A 10 -27.47 66.81 -1.12
CA THR A 10 -27.72 67.53 0.17
C THR A 10 -28.02 66.65 1.40
N GLY A 11 -27.61 66.99 2.63
CA GLY A 11 -26.75 68.09 3.16
C GLY A 11 -26.29 67.78 4.61
N TYR A 12 -25.06 68.10 5.05
CA TYR A 12 -24.56 69.37 5.66
C TYR A 12 -24.84 69.58 7.19
N GLN A 13 -23.80 70.00 7.95
CA GLN A 13 -23.81 70.54 9.35
C GLN A 13 -23.97 69.50 10.51
N LYS A 14 -23.56 69.66 11.80
CA LYS A 14 -22.71 70.58 12.65
C LYS A 14 -22.96 70.25 14.16
N LYS A 15 -22.17 70.47 15.23
CA LYS A 15 -20.86 71.12 15.60
C LYS A 15 -20.12 70.18 16.64
N GLU A 16 -18.86 70.36 17.07
CA GLU A 16 -18.35 71.06 18.30
C GLU A 16 -19.21 71.01 19.60
N ASN A 17 -18.71 71.11 20.86
CA ASN A 17 -17.35 71.30 21.42
C ASN A 17 -17.22 70.89 22.92
N SER A 18 -16.05 71.15 23.53
CA SER A 18 -15.68 71.09 24.98
C SER A 18 -15.46 69.68 25.57
N PHE A 19 -14.37 69.31 26.28
CA PHE A 19 -13.12 69.96 26.74
C PHE A 19 -13.12 70.70 28.11
N ARG A 20 -12.36 70.09 29.06
CA ARG A 20 -11.65 70.62 30.27
C ARG A 20 -12.23 70.51 31.71
N TRP A 21 -11.37 69.89 32.55
CA TRP A 21 -10.91 70.33 33.90
C TRP A 21 -11.58 69.82 35.21
N SER A 22 -11.07 68.67 35.67
CA SER A 22 -10.22 68.50 36.88
C SER A 22 -10.60 69.03 38.29
N MET A 23 -10.23 68.20 39.29
CA MET A 23 -9.98 68.50 40.72
C MET A 23 -11.16 68.78 41.66
N ARG A 24 -11.65 67.69 42.28
CA ARG A 24 -11.70 67.50 43.75
C ARG A 24 -11.24 66.04 44.02
N LEU A 25 -10.27 65.74 44.88
CA LEU A 25 -10.35 65.76 46.36
C LEU A 25 -11.63 65.05 46.85
N GLY A 26 -11.61 63.91 47.53
CA GLY A 26 -10.55 63.28 48.32
C GLY A 26 -10.96 63.33 49.79
N ILE A 27 -11.55 62.23 50.30
CA ILE A 27 -11.93 61.98 51.72
C ILE A 27 -12.52 60.55 51.89
N GLY A 28 -13.21 60.01 50.88
CA GLY A 28 -14.05 58.80 51.00
C GLY A 28 -13.36 57.44 51.19
N PHE A 29 -12.02 57.36 51.30
CA PHE A 29 -11.29 56.09 51.35
C PHE A 29 -11.02 55.55 52.77
N VAL A 30 -11.31 56.31 53.82
CA VAL A 30 -11.02 55.93 55.22
C VAL A 30 -12.23 55.30 55.93
N THR A 31 -13.45 55.63 55.52
CA THR A 31 -14.69 55.20 56.20
C THR A 31 -15.15 53.78 55.87
N LEU A 32 -14.71 53.20 54.74
CA LEU A 32 -15.14 51.85 54.33
C LEU A 32 -14.48 50.73 55.16
N TYR A 33 -13.27 50.97 55.68
CA TYR A 33 -12.47 49.94 56.36
C TYR A 33 -12.92 49.64 57.80
N LEU A 34 -13.57 50.60 58.47
CA LEU A 34 -14.01 50.47 59.86
C LEU A 34 -15.30 49.65 60.05
N PHE A 35 -16.09 49.44 58.98
CA PHE A 35 -17.35 48.71 59.06
C PHE A 35 -17.18 47.18 59.01
N PHE A 36 -16.03 46.67 58.54
CA PHE A 36 -15.77 45.25 58.36
C PHE A 36 -15.35 44.48 59.64
N CYS A 37 -15.11 45.19 60.76
CA CYS A 37 -14.50 44.60 61.95
C CYS A 37 -15.47 44.27 63.10
N ILE A 38 -16.79 44.49 62.95
CA ILE A 38 -17.74 44.53 64.08
C ILE A 38 -18.83 43.42 64.04
N GLN A 39 -18.93 42.61 62.98
CA GLN A 39 -19.96 41.55 62.86
C GLN A 39 -19.49 40.09 63.01
N ASN A 40 -18.29 39.85 63.51
CA ASN A 40 -17.91 38.54 64.08
C ASN A 40 -18.15 38.56 65.60
N GLY A 41 -19.33 38.15 66.07
CA GLY A 41 -19.68 38.35 67.50
C GLY A 41 -20.86 37.62 68.13
N SER A 42 -21.60 36.75 67.44
CA SER A 42 -22.75 36.03 68.04
C SER A 42 -22.81 34.55 67.60
N LEU A 43 -22.42 33.65 68.49
CA LEU A 43 -22.71 32.21 68.39
C LEU A 43 -24.04 31.87 69.10
N LEU A 44 -24.49 30.62 68.92
CA LEU A 44 -25.76 30.00 69.37
C LEU A 44 -26.95 30.27 68.41
N GLY A 45 -27.69 29.26 67.94
CA GLY A 45 -27.45 27.81 68.10
C GLY A 45 -28.72 26.98 67.94
N GLN A 46 -29.02 26.52 66.72
CA GLN A 46 -30.00 25.47 66.48
C GLN A 46 -29.47 24.43 65.50
N ASN A 47 -28.99 23.30 66.04
CA ASN A 47 -28.69 22.12 65.26
C ASN A 47 -30.02 21.46 64.84
N LYS A 48 -30.36 21.54 63.56
CA LYS A 48 -31.26 20.59 62.91
C LYS A 48 -30.61 20.02 61.66
N THR A 49 -29.82 18.97 61.89
CA THR A 49 -29.36 18.05 60.87
C THR A 49 -30.51 17.13 60.46
N ASP A 50 -30.96 17.23 59.21
CA ASP A 50 -31.71 16.17 58.52
C ASP A 50 -31.15 16.03 57.08
N VAL A 51 -29.82 15.91 56.99
CA VAL A 51 -29.17 15.31 55.82
C VAL A 51 -29.13 13.81 56.08
N ILE A 52 -29.77 13.01 55.22
CA ILE A 52 -29.73 11.56 55.31
C ILE A 52 -28.33 11.09 54.87
N VAL A 53 -27.48 10.80 55.84
CA VAL A 53 -26.12 10.27 55.61
C VAL A 53 -26.16 8.74 55.59
N ASP A 54 -25.48 8.13 54.62
CA ASP A 54 -25.31 6.68 54.53
C ASP A 54 -24.53 6.15 55.77
N PRO A 55 -25.07 5.19 56.54
CA PRO A 55 -24.40 4.65 57.73
C PRO A 55 -23.01 4.04 57.49
N LEU A 56 -22.65 3.72 56.24
CA LEU A 56 -21.36 3.12 55.88
C LEU A 56 -20.27 4.16 55.57
N LEU A 57 -20.60 5.44 55.38
CA LEU A 57 -19.64 6.51 55.05
C LEU A 57 -19.35 7.42 56.25
N GLN A 58 -18.89 6.82 57.37
CA GLN A 58 -18.61 7.52 58.63
C GLN A 58 -17.33 8.38 58.66
N LYS A 59 -16.95 8.99 57.54
CA LYS A 59 -15.93 10.05 57.50
C LYS A 59 -16.37 11.16 56.55
N PRO A 60 -16.34 12.44 56.97
CA PRO A 60 -16.41 13.53 56.01
C PRO A 60 -15.23 13.40 55.04
N TRP A 61 -15.46 13.71 53.76
CA TRP A 61 -14.38 13.81 52.78
C TRP A 61 -13.43 14.91 53.25
N ILE A 62 -12.18 14.53 53.54
CA ILE A 62 -11.22 15.39 54.24
C ILE A 62 -10.61 16.37 53.21
N PRO A 63 -10.31 17.63 53.56
CA PRO A 63 -9.57 18.54 52.67
C PRO A 63 -8.26 17.94 52.16
N ASP A 64 -7.59 17.10 52.97
CA ASP A 64 -6.42 16.32 52.58
C ASP A 64 -6.69 15.37 51.39
N ALA A 65 -7.91 14.83 51.27
CA ALA A 65 -8.33 13.98 50.16
C ALA A 65 -8.67 14.79 48.91
N GLU A 66 -9.23 16.00 49.05
CA GLU A 66 -9.37 16.94 47.92
C GLU A 66 -8.01 17.41 47.42
N GLU A 67 -7.05 17.69 48.32
CA GLU A 67 -5.67 17.98 47.95
C GLU A 67 -4.96 16.76 47.34
N GLU A 68 -5.15 15.55 47.85
CA GLU A 68 -4.55 14.34 47.28
C GLU A 68 -5.17 13.97 45.92
N GLU A 69 -6.48 14.17 45.73
CA GLU A 69 -7.13 14.07 44.42
C GLU A 69 -6.62 15.16 43.46
N PHE A 70 -6.52 16.41 43.90
CA PHE A 70 -5.99 17.51 43.09
C PHE A 70 -4.53 17.29 42.69
N ARG A 71 -3.68 16.83 43.63
CA ARG A 71 -2.28 16.45 43.37
C ARG A 71 -2.20 15.24 42.44
N SER A 72 -3.08 14.25 42.60
CA SER A 72 -3.16 13.07 41.73
C SER A 72 -3.66 13.42 40.32
N TYR A 73 -4.61 14.34 40.20
CA TYR A 73 -5.12 14.88 38.95
C TYR A 73 -4.06 15.72 38.22
N HIS A 74 -3.32 16.57 38.94
CA HIS A 74 -2.18 17.29 38.36
C HIS A 74 -1.00 16.38 37.99
N ARG A 75 -0.75 15.31 38.76
CA ARG A 75 0.19 14.24 38.40
C ARG A 75 -0.25 13.54 37.12
N PHE A 76 -1.49 13.07 37.06
CA PHE A 76 -2.11 12.47 35.87
C PHE A 76 -2.01 13.41 34.65
N LEU A 77 -2.42 14.68 34.77
CA LEU A 77 -2.32 15.66 33.70
C LEU A 77 -0.87 15.97 33.27
N SER A 78 0.11 15.89 34.18
CA SER A 78 1.53 16.07 33.81
C SER A 78 2.13 14.84 33.14
N GLU A 79 1.77 13.62 33.59
CA GLU A 79 2.11 12.36 32.92
C GLU A 79 1.49 12.28 31.51
N PHE A 80 0.27 12.80 31.33
CA PHE A 80 -0.38 12.93 30.01
C PHE A 80 0.19 14.07 29.16
N LYS A 81 0.54 15.23 29.72
CA LYS A 81 1.23 16.31 28.98
C LYS A 81 2.60 15.88 28.44
N ASN A 82 3.32 15.03 29.18
CA ASN A 82 4.65 14.55 28.77
C ASN A 82 4.60 13.33 27.84
N LYS A 83 3.45 12.62 27.74
CA LYS A 83 3.19 11.62 26.70
C LYS A 83 2.89 12.31 25.36
N GLN A 84 3.93 12.81 24.71
CA GLN A 84 3.89 13.16 23.29
C GLN A 84 3.49 11.92 22.48
N THR A 85 2.24 11.85 22.03
CA THR A 85 1.67 10.64 21.41
C THR A 85 2.22 10.40 20.02
N SER A 86 2.50 9.13 19.70
CA SER A 86 2.91 8.71 18.35
C SER A 86 1.74 8.83 17.37
N VAL A 87 1.93 9.54 16.27
CA VAL A 87 0.89 9.77 15.26
C VAL A 87 0.80 8.56 14.34
N LYS A 88 -0.39 7.94 14.25
CA LYS A 88 -0.66 6.90 13.24
C LYS A 88 -0.75 7.56 11.86
N LYS A 89 0.12 7.13 10.95
CA LYS A 89 0.19 7.54 9.54
C LYS A 89 -0.04 6.33 8.63
N LYS A 90 -0.18 6.61 7.34
CA LYS A 90 -0.21 5.60 6.27
C LYS A 90 0.87 5.90 5.23
N ASP A 91 1.42 4.86 4.61
CA ASP A 91 2.24 5.00 3.40
C ASP A 91 1.37 5.16 2.13
N ARG A 92 1.98 5.29 0.94
CA ARG A 92 1.21 5.41 -0.32
C ARG A 92 0.38 4.17 -0.69
N PHE A 93 0.71 2.99 -0.15
CA PHE A 93 -0.12 1.81 -0.35
C PHE A 93 -1.37 1.86 0.55
N GLY A 94 -1.23 2.43 1.74
CA GLY A 94 -2.27 2.59 2.76
C GLY A 94 -1.99 1.81 4.05
N ARG A 95 -0.79 1.27 4.21
CA ARG A 95 -0.35 0.43 5.33
C ARG A 95 0.00 1.29 6.54
N ASN A 96 -0.29 0.78 7.73
CA ASN A 96 -0.26 1.52 8.99
C ASN A 96 1.18 1.62 9.55
N TYR A 97 1.63 2.83 9.88
CA TYR A 97 2.84 3.02 10.70
C TYR A 97 2.65 4.10 11.77
N LEU A 98 3.41 3.99 12.87
CA LEU A 98 3.46 5.00 13.93
C LEU A 98 4.70 5.88 13.71
N MET A 99 4.49 7.20 13.69
CA MET A 99 5.58 8.17 13.73
C MET A 99 5.71 8.71 15.14
N SER A 100 6.82 8.43 15.81
CA SER A 100 7.14 9.03 17.10
C SER A 100 7.48 10.53 16.95
N PRO A 101 7.34 11.32 18.03
CA PRO A 101 7.81 12.71 18.06
C PRO A 101 9.31 12.86 17.76
N SER A 102 10.11 11.83 18.10
CA SER A 102 11.54 11.75 17.82
C SER A 102 11.89 11.44 16.35
N GLY A 103 10.92 11.46 15.44
CA GLY A 103 11.09 11.11 14.02
C GLY A 103 11.25 9.61 13.74
N LYS A 104 11.51 8.78 14.75
CA LYS A 104 11.53 7.31 14.58
C LYS A 104 10.16 6.81 14.10
N ILE A 105 10.17 6.04 13.03
CA ILE A 105 9.03 5.32 12.47
C ILE A 105 9.07 3.87 12.95
N SER A 106 7.93 3.34 13.39
CA SER A 106 7.72 1.91 13.64
C SER A 106 6.49 1.41 12.87
N PHE A 107 6.66 0.32 12.13
CA PHE A 107 5.55 -0.35 11.47
C PHE A 107 4.78 -1.24 12.46
N LEU A 108 3.47 -1.38 12.20
CA LEU A 108 2.63 -2.38 12.87
C LEU A 108 2.39 -3.50 11.87
N ILE A 109 2.91 -4.70 12.16
CA ILE A 109 2.66 -5.91 11.37
C ILE A 109 1.45 -6.61 12.00
N ASP A 110 0.27 -6.05 11.76
CA ASP A 110 -1.03 -6.54 12.21
C ASP A 110 -1.70 -7.45 11.15
N ASP A 111 -2.92 -7.92 11.41
CA ASP A 111 -3.69 -8.72 10.43
C ASP A 111 -4.15 -7.91 9.20
N GLU A 112 -4.03 -6.57 9.22
CA GLU A 112 -4.23 -5.71 8.04
C GLU A 112 -2.96 -5.63 7.17
N TYR A 113 -1.81 -6.12 7.63
CA TYR A 113 -0.55 -6.05 6.88
C TYR A 113 -0.59 -6.91 5.61
N TYR A 114 -0.30 -6.27 4.48
CA TYR A 114 -0.05 -6.92 3.20
C TYR A 114 1.31 -6.50 2.62
N LYS A 115 1.87 -7.44 1.86
CA LYS A 115 3.16 -7.31 1.17
C LYS A 115 2.99 -6.47 -0.10
N GLU A 116 3.95 -5.60 -0.38
CA GLU A 116 4.08 -4.83 -1.62
C GLU A 116 5.57 -4.70 -2.00
N PHE A 117 5.88 -4.20 -3.20
CA PHE A 117 7.25 -3.79 -3.54
C PHE A 117 7.56 -2.38 -3.00
N PRO A 118 8.81 -2.07 -2.64
CA PRO A 118 9.19 -0.73 -2.19
C PRO A 118 9.09 0.32 -3.31
N ILE A 119 8.85 1.57 -2.92
CA ILE A 119 8.79 2.73 -3.81
C ILE A 119 10.12 3.48 -3.73
N GLN A 120 10.69 3.90 -4.86
CA GLN A 120 11.99 4.57 -4.91
C GLN A 120 12.07 5.84 -4.04
N MET A 121 10.95 6.55 -3.88
CA MET A 121 10.83 7.76 -3.06
C MET A 121 10.58 7.51 -1.57
N GLU A 122 10.20 6.29 -1.17
CA GLU A 122 9.81 5.93 0.21
C GLU A 122 10.66 4.72 0.71
N ALA A 123 11.85 4.56 0.16
CA ALA A 123 12.79 3.48 0.49
C ALA A 123 13.36 3.60 1.92
N ASP A 124 13.35 4.80 2.49
CA ASP A 124 13.64 5.05 3.90
C ASP A 124 12.52 4.50 4.82
N ILE A 125 11.25 4.71 4.46
CA ILE A 125 10.08 4.14 5.13
C ILE A 125 10.11 2.60 5.00
N ALA A 126 10.35 2.08 3.81
CA ALA A 126 10.52 0.64 3.57
C ALA A 126 11.67 0.03 4.39
N SER A 127 12.75 0.78 4.67
CA SER A 127 13.82 0.30 5.57
C SER A 127 13.37 0.12 7.02
N LYS A 128 12.27 0.76 7.46
CA LYS A 128 11.69 0.60 8.81
C LYS A 128 10.63 -0.50 8.86
N GLU A 129 9.94 -0.73 7.75
CA GLU A 129 9.14 -1.95 7.53
C GLU A 129 10.04 -3.20 7.59
N LEU A 130 11.21 -3.15 6.93
CA LEU A 130 12.21 -4.23 6.93
C LEU A 130 12.64 -4.65 8.34
N VAL A 131 12.84 -3.68 9.25
CA VAL A 131 13.14 -3.93 10.66
C VAL A 131 11.99 -4.67 11.33
N ALA A 132 10.76 -4.15 11.21
CA ALA A 132 9.58 -4.75 11.83
C ALA A 132 9.27 -6.17 11.30
N LEU A 133 9.54 -6.45 10.03
CA LEU A 133 9.42 -7.80 9.45
C LEU A 133 10.46 -8.78 9.99
N TYR A 134 11.67 -8.30 10.30
CA TYR A 134 12.72 -9.10 10.92
C TYR A 134 12.41 -9.38 12.40
N ASP A 135 11.97 -8.36 13.15
CA ASP A 135 11.55 -8.49 14.56
C ASP A 135 10.38 -9.49 14.72
N VAL A 136 9.49 -9.56 13.72
CA VAL A 136 8.32 -10.46 13.68
C VAL A 136 8.62 -11.82 13.01
N ARG A 137 9.89 -12.14 12.73
CA ARG A 137 10.33 -13.45 12.19
C ARG A 137 9.66 -13.82 10.86
N LYS A 138 9.72 -12.89 9.89
CA LYS A 138 9.27 -13.07 8.50
C LYS A 138 10.44 -12.95 7.52
N GLU A 139 11.48 -13.76 7.70
CA GLU A 139 12.78 -13.67 6.99
C GLU A 139 12.62 -13.68 5.45
N LYS A 140 11.66 -14.45 4.91
CA LYS A 140 11.35 -14.47 3.47
C LYS A 140 10.90 -13.11 2.94
N ASP A 141 10.12 -12.37 3.74
CA ASP A 141 9.60 -11.06 3.38
C ASP A 141 10.65 -9.98 3.60
N VAL A 142 11.49 -10.13 4.63
CA VAL A 142 12.71 -9.31 4.83
C VAL A 142 13.62 -9.39 3.60
N VAL A 143 13.97 -10.59 3.13
CA VAL A 143 14.90 -10.72 2.00
C VAL A 143 14.29 -10.21 0.69
N PHE A 144 13.00 -10.47 0.45
CA PHE A 144 12.27 -9.91 -0.70
C PHE A 144 12.27 -8.37 -0.69
N LEU A 145 11.89 -7.75 0.44
CA LEU A 145 11.83 -6.30 0.58
C LEU A 145 13.22 -5.68 0.50
N GLY A 146 14.22 -6.32 1.12
CA GLY A 146 15.63 -5.94 1.10
C GLY A 146 16.23 -5.89 -0.29
N LYS A 147 16.06 -6.95 -1.10
CA LYS A 147 16.48 -6.94 -2.52
C LYS A 147 15.73 -5.87 -3.33
N GLY A 148 14.45 -5.61 -3.02
CA GLY A 148 13.67 -4.52 -3.60
C GLY A 148 14.23 -3.13 -3.27
N ILE A 149 14.57 -2.86 -2.01
CA ILE A 149 15.19 -1.61 -1.54
C ILE A 149 16.55 -1.42 -2.23
N HIS A 150 17.34 -2.50 -2.38
CA HIS A 150 18.59 -2.47 -3.11
C HIS A 150 18.39 -2.18 -4.62
N LEU A 151 17.31 -2.69 -5.25
CA LEU A 151 16.95 -2.32 -6.62
C LEU A 151 16.54 -0.84 -6.73
N CYS A 152 15.73 -0.32 -5.81
CA CYS A 152 15.40 1.11 -5.75
C CYS A 152 16.65 1.99 -5.66
N TYR A 153 17.62 1.58 -4.84
CA TYR A 153 18.92 2.24 -4.73
C TYR A 153 19.71 2.19 -6.04
N ARG A 154 19.85 1.02 -6.69
CA ARG A 154 20.56 0.90 -7.97
C ARG A 154 19.92 1.77 -9.06
N LEU A 155 18.59 1.71 -9.21
CA LEU A 155 17.84 2.52 -10.17
C LEU A 155 17.91 4.03 -9.87
N LYS A 156 18.17 4.42 -8.62
CA LYS A 156 18.41 5.83 -8.27
C LYS A 156 19.85 6.24 -8.56
N LYS A 157 20.83 5.39 -8.24
CA LYS A 157 22.25 5.60 -8.58
C LYS A 157 22.51 5.65 -10.09
N GLU A 158 21.73 4.91 -10.89
CA GLU A 158 21.71 4.98 -12.35
C GLU A 158 21.32 6.39 -12.88
N LYS A 159 20.62 7.22 -12.07
CA LYS A 159 20.27 8.63 -12.36
C LYS A 159 21.17 9.64 -11.61
N GLU A 160 21.53 9.34 -10.36
CA GLU A 160 22.24 10.21 -9.41
C GLU A 160 23.57 9.55 -8.96
N PRO A 161 24.68 9.72 -9.71
CA PRO A 161 25.98 9.11 -9.42
C PRO A 161 26.67 9.78 -8.23
N GLY A 162 26.19 9.46 -7.03
CA GLY A 162 26.62 10.05 -5.75
C GLY A 162 25.65 9.75 -4.61
N PHE A 163 24.43 9.29 -4.90
CA PHE A 163 23.48 8.84 -3.90
C PHE A 163 24.06 7.66 -3.08
N PHE A 164 24.13 7.81 -1.75
CA PHE A 164 24.47 6.75 -0.80
C PHE A 164 23.79 7.04 0.57
N PRO A 165 22.56 6.56 0.80
CA PRO A 165 21.80 6.87 2.01
C PRO A 165 22.10 5.90 3.16
N GLU A 166 22.00 6.36 4.40
CA GLU A 166 22.25 5.55 5.61
C GLU A 166 21.36 4.29 5.66
N TRP A 167 20.09 4.41 5.26
CA TRP A 167 19.14 3.28 5.26
C TRP A 167 19.57 2.12 4.37
N LEU A 168 20.43 2.34 3.36
CA LEU A 168 20.96 1.26 2.53
C LEU A 168 21.86 0.31 3.34
N LYS A 169 22.68 0.88 4.25
CA LYS A 169 23.60 0.09 5.08
C LYS A 169 22.81 -0.84 6.01
N SER A 170 21.87 -0.29 6.79
CA SER A 170 21.03 -1.09 7.68
C SER A 170 20.17 -2.10 6.92
N SER A 171 19.69 -1.75 5.73
CA SER A 171 18.90 -2.68 4.91
C SER A 171 19.73 -3.85 4.40
N ASN A 172 20.94 -3.61 3.89
CA ASN A 172 21.84 -4.68 3.45
C ASN A 172 22.25 -5.58 4.63
N GLU A 173 22.57 -5.00 5.80
CA GLU A 173 22.94 -5.75 7.01
C GLU A 173 21.83 -6.69 7.51
N LEU A 174 20.58 -6.21 7.56
CA LEU A 174 19.42 -7.03 7.92
C LEU A 174 19.08 -8.07 6.85
N THR A 175 19.16 -7.71 5.57
CA THR A 175 18.92 -8.64 4.45
C THR A 175 19.90 -9.81 4.49
N ASN A 176 21.20 -9.53 4.67
CA ASN A 176 22.23 -10.55 4.75
C ASN A 176 22.10 -11.41 6.01
N ARG A 177 21.66 -10.83 7.13
CA ARG A 177 21.43 -11.60 8.37
C ARG A 177 20.24 -12.56 8.23
N ALA A 178 19.09 -12.06 7.78
CA ALA A 178 17.92 -12.89 7.48
C ALA A 178 18.21 -13.95 6.41
N ALA A 179 19.08 -13.65 5.44
CA ALA A 179 19.53 -14.61 4.45
C ALA A 179 20.34 -15.76 5.04
N ASN A 180 21.28 -15.45 5.96
CA ASN A 180 22.08 -16.45 6.66
C ASN A 180 21.22 -17.27 7.64
N GLU A 181 20.27 -16.65 8.35
CA GLU A 181 19.32 -17.38 9.21
C GLU A 181 18.37 -18.30 8.41
N TRP A 182 18.25 -18.10 7.09
CA TRP A 182 17.47 -18.97 6.20
C TRP A 182 18.33 -20.02 5.47
N SER A 183 19.65 -20.08 5.66
CA SER A 183 20.55 -20.90 4.82
C SER A 183 20.32 -22.41 4.91
N ASP A 184 19.78 -22.90 6.03
CA ASP A 184 19.57 -24.34 6.29
C ASP A 184 18.34 -24.91 5.56
N GLN A 185 17.61 -24.08 4.81
CA GLN A 185 16.34 -24.45 4.18
C GLN A 185 16.54 -25.03 2.77
N THR A 186 15.75 -26.04 2.42
CA THR A 186 15.91 -26.84 1.19
C THR A 186 15.62 -26.11 -0.12
N ILE A 187 15.00 -24.93 -0.08
CA ILE A 187 14.73 -24.09 -1.24
C ILE A 187 15.71 -22.90 -1.22
N PRO A 188 16.60 -22.75 -2.23
CA PRO A 188 17.53 -21.63 -2.31
C PRO A 188 16.83 -20.28 -2.15
N LEU A 189 17.35 -19.44 -1.26
CA LEU A 189 16.74 -18.17 -0.87
C LEU A 189 16.56 -17.21 -2.06
N ASP A 190 17.45 -17.24 -3.04
CA ASP A 190 17.33 -16.44 -4.27
C ASP A 190 16.06 -16.81 -5.06
N LEU A 191 15.69 -18.10 -5.06
CA LEU A 191 14.45 -18.59 -5.66
C LEU A 191 13.21 -18.34 -4.78
N VAL A 192 13.38 -17.99 -3.50
CA VAL A 192 12.29 -17.51 -2.64
C VAL A 192 12.04 -16.01 -2.86
N SER A 193 13.11 -15.22 -3.04
CA SER A 193 13.08 -13.76 -3.15
C SER A 193 12.92 -13.20 -4.57
N ASP A 194 13.28 -13.95 -5.62
CA ASP A 194 13.10 -13.53 -7.01
C ASP A 194 11.64 -13.62 -7.51
N PRO A 195 11.21 -12.77 -8.46
CA PRO A 195 11.86 -11.53 -8.83
C PRO A 195 11.56 -10.47 -7.78
N TYR A 196 12.58 -9.71 -7.41
CA TYR A 196 12.42 -8.53 -6.57
C TYR A 196 12.17 -7.29 -7.44
N GLY A 197 11.60 -6.24 -6.85
CA GLY A 197 11.05 -5.12 -7.59
C GLY A 197 11.16 -3.78 -6.88
N CYS A 198 11.02 -2.72 -7.64
CA CYS A 198 10.91 -1.34 -7.15
C CYS A 198 9.93 -0.55 -8.01
N TYR A 199 9.00 0.18 -7.38
CA TYR A 199 8.18 1.17 -8.06
C TYR A 199 8.97 2.46 -8.28
N VAL A 200 8.98 2.94 -9.52
CA VAL A 200 9.68 4.16 -9.93
C VAL A 200 8.66 5.19 -10.40
N ASP A 201 8.73 6.39 -9.81
CA ASP A 201 8.00 7.56 -10.26
C ASP A 201 8.72 8.13 -11.51
N GLU A 202 8.03 8.19 -12.65
CA GLU A 202 8.56 8.75 -13.91
C GLU A 202 7.70 9.89 -14.43
N ILE A 203 6.48 9.59 -14.89
CA ILE A 203 5.48 10.60 -15.30
C ILE A 203 4.42 10.74 -14.20
N SER A 204 4.06 9.61 -13.57
CA SER A 204 3.08 9.53 -12.47
C SER A 204 3.70 8.89 -11.22
N PRO A 205 3.12 9.09 -10.01
CA PRO A 205 3.54 8.35 -8.82
C PRO A 205 3.18 6.87 -8.98
N MET A 206 4.18 5.99 -8.83
CA MET A 206 4.11 4.57 -9.21
C MET A 206 3.68 4.36 -10.67
N ASP A 207 4.40 4.95 -11.62
CA ASP A 207 4.15 4.78 -13.06
C ASP A 207 4.53 3.37 -13.54
N PHE A 208 5.68 2.86 -13.08
CA PHE A 208 6.21 1.56 -13.47
C PHE A 208 6.84 0.79 -12.31
N LEU A 209 6.59 -0.53 -12.30
CA LEU A 209 7.33 -1.51 -11.52
C LEU A 209 8.52 -2.00 -12.35
N TYR A 210 9.72 -1.66 -11.90
CA TYR A 210 10.94 -2.29 -12.40
C TYR A 210 11.18 -3.59 -11.63
N LEU A 211 11.37 -4.69 -12.36
CA LEU A 211 11.76 -5.99 -11.78
C LEU A 211 13.14 -6.40 -12.23
N GLU A 212 13.83 -7.11 -11.36
CA GLU A 212 15.04 -7.85 -11.68
C GLU A 212 14.96 -9.26 -11.06
N SER A 213 15.46 -10.26 -11.78
CA SER A 213 15.78 -11.58 -11.21
C SER A 213 17.27 -11.78 -11.27
N GLU A 214 17.86 -12.14 -10.14
CA GLU A 214 19.27 -12.44 -9.99
C GLU A 214 19.58 -13.87 -10.46
N SER A 215 18.74 -14.83 -10.05
CA SER A 215 18.87 -16.26 -10.40
C SER A 215 18.77 -16.51 -11.90
N PHE A 216 17.83 -15.82 -12.58
CA PHE A 216 17.57 -15.98 -14.01
C PHE A 216 18.13 -14.83 -14.86
N ARG A 217 18.83 -13.85 -14.25
CA ARG A 217 19.52 -12.75 -14.94
C ARG A 217 18.66 -12.01 -15.98
N TYR A 218 17.51 -11.49 -15.57
CA TYR A 218 16.69 -10.61 -16.43
C TYR A 218 16.23 -9.35 -15.70
N ARG A 219 16.02 -8.25 -16.45
CA ARG A 219 15.39 -7.00 -16.01
C ARG A 219 14.23 -6.67 -16.94
N ILE A 220 13.12 -6.15 -16.40
CA ILE A 220 11.90 -5.84 -17.16
C ILE A 220 11.10 -4.70 -16.48
N LYS A 221 10.37 -3.91 -17.27
CA LYS A 221 9.52 -2.80 -16.82
C LYS A 221 8.05 -3.14 -17.03
N ILE A 222 7.25 -3.09 -15.97
CA ILE A 222 5.84 -3.47 -15.97
C ILE A 222 4.98 -2.25 -15.58
N PRO A 223 3.92 -1.91 -16.33
CA PRO A 223 2.94 -0.90 -15.92
C PRO A 223 2.24 -1.29 -14.62
N THR A 224 2.14 -0.38 -13.65
CA THR A 224 1.65 -0.68 -12.29
C THR A 224 0.17 -1.08 -12.18
N SER A 225 -0.60 -0.88 -13.25
CA SER A 225 -1.94 -1.46 -13.41
C SER A 225 -1.94 -2.99 -13.26
N LEU A 226 -0.83 -3.65 -13.63
CA LEU A 226 -0.60 -5.09 -13.46
C LEU A 226 0.11 -5.35 -12.13
N ARG A 227 -0.65 -5.61 -11.06
CA ARG A 227 -0.09 -5.95 -9.73
C ARG A 227 0.37 -7.40 -9.66
N TYR A 228 1.41 -7.69 -8.88
CA TYR A 228 1.94 -9.04 -8.74
C TYR A 228 0.95 -9.98 -8.02
N GLU A 229 0.62 -11.12 -8.64
CA GLU A 229 -0.35 -12.08 -8.09
C GLU A 229 0.13 -12.69 -6.76
N GLY A 230 1.45 -12.83 -6.58
CA GLY A 230 2.06 -13.34 -5.34
C GLY A 230 2.01 -12.38 -4.15
N LEU A 231 1.40 -11.20 -4.30
CA LEU A 231 1.00 -10.35 -3.16
C LEU A 231 -0.38 -10.75 -2.61
N PHE A 232 -1.22 -11.38 -3.44
CA PHE A 232 -2.61 -11.74 -3.13
C PHE A 232 -2.71 -13.19 -2.61
N GLY A 233 -2.07 -13.41 -1.46
CA GLY A 233 -2.11 -14.69 -0.73
C GLY A 233 -1.06 -15.72 -1.16
N ASN A 234 -1.16 -16.93 -0.63
CA ASN A 234 -0.07 -17.93 -0.57
C ASN A 234 0.40 -18.52 -1.93
N ARG A 235 -0.09 -18.02 -3.07
CA ARG A 235 0.27 -18.51 -4.41
C ARG A 235 1.39 -17.64 -5.02
N LEU A 236 2.61 -17.83 -4.51
CA LEU A 236 3.84 -17.16 -4.95
C LEU A 236 4.28 -17.63 -6.36
N GLY A 237 3.45 -17.38 -7.37
CA GLY A 237 3.63 -17.90 -8.72
C GLY A 237 3.54 -19.42 -8.79
N LEU A 238 4.33 -20.02 -9.68
CA LEU A 238 4.59 -21.46 -9.71
C LEU A 238 6.11 -21.68 -9.81
N TYR A 239 6.70 -22.27 -8.78
CA TYR A 239 8.05 -22.84 -8.81
C TYR A 239 7.96 -24.34 -9.10
N GLY A 240 8.89 -24.85 -9.89
CA GLY A 240 9.00 -26.27 -10.15
C GLY A 240 10.44 -26.69 -10.41
N GLU A 241 10.80 -27.86 -9.89
CA GLU A 241 12.13 -28.42 -10.05
C GLU A 241 12.02 -29.87 -10.51
N ASN A 242 12.39 -30.09 -11.77
CA ASN A 242 12.54 -31.42 -12.33
C ASN A 242 14.00 -31.90 -12.17
N ARG A 243 14.24 -33.19 -12.46
CA ARG A 243 15.59 -33.77 -12.54
C ARG A 243 16.51 -32.94 -13.43
N ASP A 244 16.00 -32.55 -14.60
CA ASP A 244 16.79 -31.92 -15.65
C ASP A 244 16.68 -30.39 -15.69
N THR A 245 15.62 -29.78 -15.09
CA THR A 245 15.30 -28.35 -15.28
C THR A 245 14.64 -27.70 -14.07
N ILE A 246 15.14 -26.53 -13.65
CA ILE A 246 14.49 -25.62 -12.70
C ILE A 246 13.62 -24.63 -13.49
N TYR A 247 12.44 -24.27 -13.00
CA TYR A 247 11.61 -23.24 -13.62
C TYR A 247 10.76 -22.45 -12.63
N ARG A 248 10.47 -21.20 -13.00
CA ARG A 248 9.64 -20.27 -12.22
C ARG A 248 8.71 -19.50 -13.14
N LEU A 249 7.42 -19.49 -12.81
CA LEU A 249 6.38 -18.69 -13.46
C LEU A 249 5.87 -17.62 -12.49
N VAL A 250 6.06 -16.36 -12.85
CA VAL A 250 5.62 -15.18 -12.10
C VAL A 250 4.42 -14.58 -12.83
N ARG A 251 3.36 -14.17 -12.14
CA ARG A 251 2.16 -13.61 -12.79
C ARG A 251 1.76 -12.27 -12.20
N PHE A 252 1.33 -11.35 -13.05
CA PHE A 252 0.84 -10.02 -12.71
C PHE A 252 -0.55 -9.87 -13.29
N VAL A 253 -1.48 -9.36 -12.50
CA VAL A 253 -2.92 -9.36 -12.79
C VAL A 253 -3.44 -7.93 -12.68
N GLN A 254 -4.23 -7.55 -13.67
CA GLN A 254 -5.17 -6.43 -13.57
C GLN A 254 -6.58 -7.00 -13.63
N PHE A 255 -7.35 -6.82 -12.56
CA PHE A 255 -8.78 -7.10 -12.57
C PHE A 255 -9.49 -5.99 -13.33
N LEU A 256 -10.35 -6.38 -14.27
CA LEU A 256 -11.18 -5.47 -15.05
C LEU A 256 -12.55 -5.31 -14.37
N SER A 257 -13.32 -4.33 -14.80
CA SER A 257 -14.74 -4.23 -14.45
C SER A 257 -15.54 -5.43 -14.97
N ASN A 258 -16.69 -5.70 -14.33
CA ASN A 258 -17.69 -6.56 -14.96
C ASN A 258 -18.10 -5.98 -16.31
N TYR A 259 -18.33 -6.87 -17.27
CA TYR A 259 -18.87 -6.55 -18.58
C TYR A 259 -20.19 -7.30 -18.73
N LEU A 260 -21.25 -6.53 -18.96
CA LEU A 260 -22.57 -7.03 -19.33
C LEU A 260 -22.65 -7.04 -20.86
N PRO A 261 -23.11 -8.14 -21.48
CA PRO A 261 -23.48 -8.15 -22.89
C PRO A 261 -24.58 -7.13 -23.19
N GLU A 262 -24.63 -6.62 -24.42
CA GLU A 262 -25.68 -5.70 -24.86
C GLU A 262 -27.08 -6.32 -24.66
N GLY A 263 -27.95 -5.60 -23.97
CA GLY A 263 -29.30 -6.05 -23.62
C GLY A 263 -29.43 -6.88 -22.34
N GLN A 264 -28.34 -7.22 -21.63
CA GLN A 264 -28.41 -7.86 -20.31
C GLN A 264 -28.27 -6.84 -19.17
N THR A 265 -29.13 -6.90 -18.16
CA THR A 265 -29.06 -6.04 -16.96
C THR A 265 -28.26 -6.66 -15.81
N GLU A 266 -27.87 -5.84 -14.84
CA GLU A 266 -27.29 -6.29 -13.57
C GLU A 266 -28.22 -7.25 -12.80
N TRP A 267 -29.55 -7.09 -12.93
CA TRP A 267 -30.54 -7.98 -12.31
C TRP A 267 -30.55 -9.36 -12.95
N ASP A 268 -30.41 -9.44 -14.28
CA ASP A 268 -30.27 -10.72 -15.00
C ASP A 268 -28.96 -11.41 -14.65
N GLU A 269 -27.88 -10.65 -14.43
CA GLU A 269 -26.60 -11.18 -13.96
C GLU A 269 -26.72 -11.73 -12.52
N ALA A 270 -27.30 -10.95 -11.61
CA ALA A 270 -27.52 -11.36 -10.22
C ALA A 270 -28.41 -12.60 -10.10
N LEU A 271 -29.52 -12.66 -10.86
CA LEU A 271 -30.43 -13.79 -10.89
C LEU A 271 -29.73 -15.07 -11.38
N LYS A 272 -28.92 -14.99 -12.45
CA LYS A 272 -28.12 -16.13 -12.96
C LYS A 272 -27.03 -16.56 -11.97
N LEU A 273 -26.39 -15.64 -11.25
CA LEU A 273 -25.43 -15.97 -10.18
C LEU A 273 -26.11 -16.68 -9.00
N GLN A 274 -27.26 -16.17 -8.55
CA GLN A 274 -28.03 -16.77 -7.45
C GLN A 274 -28.53 -18.18 -7.82
N THR A 275 -29.10 -18.35 -9.01
CA THR A 275 -29.61 -19.65 -9.49
C THR A 275 -28.51 -20.67 -9.79
N SER A 276 -27.30 -20.24 -10.17
CA SER A 276 -26.11 -21.10 -10.26
C SER A 276 -25.40 -21.33 -8.92
N GLY A 277 -25.92 -20.78 -7.81
CA GLY A 277 -25.36 -20.92 -6.46
C GLY A 277 -24.05 -20.16 -6.21
N LYS A 278 -23.62 -19.29 -7.13
CA LYS A 278 -22.34 -18.57 -7.05
C LYS A 278 -22.50 -17.23 -6.33
N LYS A 279 -21.78 -17.05 -5.23
CA LYS A 279 -21.85 -15.83 -4.40
C LYS A 279 -21.27 -14.57 -5.05
N LYS A 280 -20.31 -14.72 -5.98
CA LYS A 280 -19.68 -13.66 -6.77
C LYS A 280 -19.21 -14.21 -8.11
N LYS A 281 -19.20 -13.36 -9.15
CA LYS A 281 -18.58 -13.64 -10.46
C LYS A 281 -17.06 -13.47 -10.38
N THR A 282 -16.31 -14.31 -11.07
CA THR A 282 -14.89 -14.07 -11.34
C THR A 282 -14.73 -12.90 -12.31
N LEU A 283 -14.10 -11.81 -11.85
CA LEU A 283 -13.85 -10.65 -12.70
C LEU A 283 -12.93 -11.05 -13.87
N PRO A 284 -13.22 -10.61 -15.11
CA PRO A 284 -12.29 -10.77 -16.22
C PRO A 284 -10.98 -10.01 -15.91
N LYS A 285 -9.87 -10.47 -16.46
CA LYS A 285 -8.55 -9.95 -16.09
C LYS A 285 -7.56 -9.96 -17.25
N ILE A 286 -6.66 -8.99 -17.25
CA ILE A 286 -5.41 -9.03 -18.02
C ILE A 286 -4.37 -9.73 -17.15
N ILE A 287 -3.64 -10.70 -17.71
CA ILE A 287 -2.57 -11.42 -16.99
C ILE A 287 -1.27 -11.34 -17.79
N LEU A 288 -0.25 -10.71 -17.22
CA LEU A 288 1.13 -10.85 -17.68
C LEU A 288 1.77 -12.03 -16.92
N SER A 289 2.28 -13.01 -17.65
CA SER A 289 3.05 -14.13 -17.10
C SER A 289 4.50 -14.04 -17.58
N ILE A 290 5.44 -14.24 -16.66
CA ILE A 290 6.88 -14.24 -16.89
C ILE A 290 7.40 -15.61 -16.44
N GLY A 291 7.62 -16.49 -17.41
CA GLY A 291 8.27 -17.77 -17.22
C GLY A 291 9.77 -17.65 -17.39
N SER A 292 10.51 -18.34 -16.54
CA SER A 292 11.96 -18.48 -16.60
C SER A 292 12.35 -19.93 -16.31
N SER A 293 13.37 -20.45 -16.99
CA SER A 293 13.91 -21.79 -16.74
C SER A 293 15.42 -21.81 -16.81
N PHE A 294 16.00 -22.80 -16.11
CA PHE A 294 17.41 -23.15 -16.16
C PHE A 294 17.51 -24.66 -16.33
N ASP A 295 18.13 -25.08 -17.44
CA ASP A 295 18.29 -26.49 -17.77
C ASP A 295 19.63 -26.99 -17.19
N LYS A 296 19.56 -27.89 -16.19
CA LYS A 296 20.70 -28.47 -15.46
C LYS A 296 21.54 -29.41 -16.32
N VAL A 297 20.91 -30.04 -17.31
CA VAL A 297 21.48 -31.07 -18.19
C VAL A 297 21.51 -30.53 -19.63
N ARG A 298 22.36 -31.12 -20.48
CA ARG A 298 22.61 -30.69 -21.88
C ARG A 298 21.29 -30.39 -22.62
N PRO A 299 21.17 -29.23 -23.29
CA PRO A 299 19.88 -28.71 -23.74
C PRO A 299 19.22 -29.57 -24.82
N LEU A 300 18.00 -30.02 -24.56
CA LEU A 300 17.08 -30.63 -25.54
C LEU A 300 16.20 -29.58 -26.25
N ARG A 301 16.40 -28.30 -25.94
CA ARG A 301 15.52 -27.19 -26.31
C ARG A 301 16.22 -26.18 -27.19
N ASN A 302 15.44 -25.48 -28.00
CA ASN A 302 15.82 -24.33 -28.80
C ASN A 302 14.64 -23.36 -28.88
N THR A 303 14.85 -22.14 -29.36
CA THR A 303 13.82 -21.09 -29.41
C THR A 303 12.55 -21.52 -30.17
N LYS A 304 12.68 -22.42 -31.16
CA LYS A 304 11.55 -22.92 -31.97
C LYS A 304 10.72 -24.01 -31.28
N ASN A 305 11.24 -24.71 -30.27
CA ASN A 305 10.50 -25.74 -29.52
C ASN A 305 10.23 -25.38 -28.05
N TYR A 306 10.80 -24.27 -27.55
CA TYR A 306 10.70 -23.87 -26.14
C TYR A 306 9.25 -23.62 -25.67
N PHE A 307 8.32 -23.26 -26.57
CA PHE A 307 6.91 -23.16 -26.25
C PHE A 307 6.28 -24.48 -25.77
N VAL A 308 6.76 -25.63 -26.27
CA VAL A 308 6.22 -26.96 -25.91
C VAL A 308 6.44 -27.26 -24.43
N PHE A 309 7.55 -26.77 -23.85
CA PHE A 309 7.80 -26.86 -22.41
C PHE A 309 6.77 -26.03 -21.62
N TRP A 310 6.51 -24.78 -22.02
CA TRP A 310 5.54 -23.92 -21.32
C TRP A 310 4.09 -24.32 -21.56
N ASP A 311 3.75 -24.95 -22.68
CA ASP A 311 2.46 -25.58 -22.88
C ASP A 311 2.28 -26.75 -21.90
N SER A 312 3.31 -27.59 -21.73
CA SER A 312 3.30 -28.66 -20.72
C SER A 312 3.21 -28.14 -19.28
N VAL A 313 3.96 -27.10 -18.92
CA VAL A 313 3.91 -26.47 -17.57
C VAL A 313 2.57 -25.78 -17.30
N ARG A 314 1.92 -25.24 -18.34
CA ARG A 314 0.55 -24.69 -18.25
C ARG A 314 -0.55 -25.77 -18.36
N SER A 315 -0.19 -27.04 -18.43
CA SER A 315 -1.09 -28.18 -18.62
C SER A 315 -1.93 -28.15 -19.92
N LEU A 316 -1.53 -27.35 -20.92
CA LEU A 316 -2.22 -27.16 -22.20
C LEU A 316 -2.10 -28.41 -23.09
N THR A 317 -2.82 -29.46 -22.74
CA THR A 317 -2.87 -30.71 -23.51
C THR A 317 -3.60 -30.52 -24.85
N LYS A 318 -3.32 -31.41 -25.82
CA LYS A 318 -4.05 -31.46 -27.11
C LYS A 318 -5.57 -31.62 -26.96
N SER A 319 -6.06 -32.10 -25.81
CA SER A 319 -7.49 -32.17 -25.51
C SER A 319 -8.04 -30.81 -25.12
N GLN A 320 -7.40 -30.13 -24.15
CA GLN A 320 -7.79 -28.77 -23.73
C GLN A 320 -7.68 -27.75 -24.87
N MET A 321 -6.62 -27.83 -25.69
CA MET A 321 -6.48 -26.98 -26.88
C MET A 321 -7.67 -27.13 -27.84
N LYS A 322 -8.19 -28.35 -28.04
CA LYS A 322 -9.40 -28.57 -28.86
C LYS A 322 -10.66 -28.02 -28.18
N GLN A 323 -10.83 -28.24 -26.87
CA GLN A 323 -11.99 -27.77 -26.10
C GLN A 323 -12.10 -26.24 -26.10
N LEU A 324 -10.99 -25.54 -25.90
CA LEU A 324 -10.91 -24.07 -25.88
C LEU A 324 -10.89 -23.44 -27.29
N GLN A 325 -10.90 -24.26 -28.35
CA GLN A 325 -10.67 -23.84 -29.74
C GLN A 325 -9.34 -23.07 -29.96
N PHE A 326 -8.32 -23.43 -29.17
CA PHE A 326 -7.03 -22.74 -29.10
C PHE A 326 -6.30 -22.77 -30.45
N LYS A 327 -5.94 -21.57 -30.94
CA LYS A 327 -5.16 -21.37 -32.17
C LYS A 327 -3.93 -20.53 -31.81
N ARG A 328 -2.75 -20.94 -32.27
CA ARG A 328 -1.49 -20.15 -32.18
C ARG A 328 -1.01 -19.82 -33.58
N LEU A 329 -0.70 -18.56 -33.83
CA LEU A 329 -0.14 -18.04 -35.09
C LEU A 329 1.20 -17.35 -34.79
N GLU A 330 2.20 -17.55 -35.65
CA GLU A 330 3.50 -16.88 -35.55
C GLU A 330 3.46 -15.56 -36.33
N VAL A 331 3.86 -14.46 -35.69
CA VAL A 331 3.85 -13.10 -36.23
C VAL A 331 5.12 -12.38 -35.77
N ASN A 332 6.02 -12.06 -36.69
CA ASN A 332 7.25 -11.26 -36.43
C ASN A 332 8.14 -11.81 -35.28
N ASN A 333 8.37 -13.13 -35.23
CA ASN A 333 9.09 -13.85 -34.17
C ASN A 333 8.42 -13.81 -32.77
N GLU A 334 7.16 -13.39 -32.71
CA GLU A 334 6.27 -13.53 -31.56
C GLU A 334 5.10 -14.45 -31.94
N TYR A 335 4.30 -14.88 -30.97
CA TYR A 335 3.09 -15.66 -31.24
C TYR A 335 1.85 -14.94 -30.74
N VAL A 336 0.77 -15.02 -31.52
CA VAL A 336 -0.56 -14.61 -31.10
C VAL A 336 -1.40 -15.88 -30.94
N SER A 337 -1.88 -16.10 -29.72
CA SER A 337 -2.73 -17.22 -29.36
C SER A 337 -4.16 -16.73 -29.08
N GLU A 338 -5.16 -17.41 -29.62
CA GLU A 338 -6.59 -17.09 -29.45
C GLU A 338 -7.35 -18.31 -28.94
N TRP A 339 -8.32 -18.07 -28.04
CA TRP A 339 -9.25 -19.10 -27.54
C TRP A 339 -10.53 -18.45 -27.03
N VAL A 340 -11.52 -19.26 -26.65
CA VAL A 340 -12.75 -18.78 -26.00
C VAL A 340 -12.83 -19.37 -24.60
N GLU A 341 -12.98 -18.49 -23.60
CA GLU A 341 -13.34 -18.88 -22.23
C GLU A 341 -14.86 -18.75 -22.05
N VAL A 342 -15.40 -19.41 -21.03
CA VAL A 342 -16.81 -19.28 -20.66
C VAL A 342 -16.86 -18.71 -19.24
N ASP A 343 -17.60 -17.63 -19.04
CA ASP A 343 -17.71 -16.99 -17.73
C ASP A 343 -18.55 -17.83 -16.75
N ASP A 344 -18.62 -17.39 -15.49
CA ASP A 344 -19.35 -18.10 -14.44
C ASP A 344 -20.84 -18.35 -14.73
N ILE A 345 -21.41 -17.66 -15.71
CA ILE A 345 -22.82 -17.57 -16.05
C ILE A 345 -23.13 -18.24 -17.41
N GLY A 346 -22.10 -18.63 -18.16
CA GLY A 346 -22.23 -19.28 -19.48
C GLY A 346 -21.95 -18.37 -20.67
N ASN A 347 -21.55 -17.10 -20.47
CA ASN A 347 -21.26 -16.18 -21.57
C ASN A 347 -19.86 -16.47 -22.16
N PRO A 348 -19.71 -16.53 -23.49
CA PRO A 348 -18.40 -16.69 -24.12
C PRO A 348 -17.57 -15.40 -24.04
N ILE A 349 -16.35 -15.50 -23.52
CA ILE A 349 -15.35 -14.42 -23.52
C ILE A 349 -14.27 -14.78 -24.55
N PRO A 350 -14.18 -14.07 -25.70
CA PRO A 350 -13.10 -14.27 -26.65
C PRO A 350 -11.80 -13.68 -26.08
N MET A 351 -10.77 -14.52 -25.97
CA MET A 351 -9.47 -14.18 -25.41
C MET A 351 -8.39 -14.14 -26.49
N GLU A 352 -7.38 -13.30 -26.26
CA GLU A 352 -6.17 -13.20 -27.06
C GLU A 352 -4.96 -13.13 -26.12
N MET A 353 -3.84 -13.71 -26.53
CA MET A 353 -2.59 -13.72 -25.78
C MET A 353 -1.43 -13.51 -26.74
N LYS A 354 -0.61 -12.50 -26.46
CA LYS A 354 0.69 -12.36 -27.11
C LYS A 354 1.70 -13.16 -26.30
N GLU A 355 2.50 -13.99 -26.96
CA GLU A 355 3.54 -14.82 -26.35
C GLU A 355 4.90 -14.54 -27.03
N TYR A 356 5.95 -14.48 -26.23
CA TYR A 356 7.33 -14.37 -26.69
C TYR A 356 8.19 -15.42 -25.99
N TYR A 357 9.03 -16.11 -26.76
CA TYR A 357 9.89 -17.19 -26.29
C TYR A 357 11.33 -16.88 -26.70
N LEU A 358 12.25 -16.91 -25.74
CA LEU A 358 13.68 -16.75 -25.94
C LEU A 358 14.40 -17.88 -25.21
N TYR A 359 15.29 -18.59 -25.89
CA TYR A 359 16.09 -19.64 -25.28
C TYR A 359 17.56 -19.45 -25.65
N ASN A 360 18.39 -19.21 -24.63
CA ASN A 360 19.85 -19.05 -24.75
C ASN A 360 20.50 -19.96 -23.71
N ALA A 361 20.88 -21.17 -24.13
CA ALA A 361 21.21 -22.28 -23.24
C ALA A 361 22.28 -21.92 -22.19
N PRO A 362 22.10 -22.31 -20.91
CA PRO A 362 21.04 -23.16 -20.36
C PRO A 362 19.74 -22.42 -19.96
N ARG A 363 19.63 -21.11 -20.25
CA ARG A 363 18.54 -20.25 -19.76
C ARG A 363 17.42 -20.11 -20.77
N GLY A 364 16.18 -20.17 -20.29
CA GLY A 364 14.98 -19.97 -21.09
C GLY A 364 14.06 -18.92 -20.50
N TYR A 365 13.41 -18.13 -21.35
CA TYR A 365 12.54 -17.01 -20.99
C TYR A 365 11.24 -17.05 -21.81
N PHE A 366 10.14 -16.86 -21.11
CA PHE A 366 8.79 -16.86 -21.65
C PHE A 366 8.06 -15.62 -21.12
N LEU A 367 7.50 -14.82 -22.02
CA LEU A 367 6.59 -13.74 -21.67
C LEU A 367 5.25 -14.05 -22.33
N SER A 368 4.14 -13.91 -21.61
CA SER A 368 2.83 -13.89 -22.23
C SER A 368 1.89 -12.90 -21.58
N LEU A 369 1.19 -12.10 -22.38
CA LEU A 369 0.14 -11.20 -21.92
C LEU A 369 -1.21 -11.69 -22.47
N SER A 370 -2.06 -12.26 -21.62
CA SER A 370 -3.42 -12.68 -21.96
C SER A 370 -4.47 -11.65 -21.56
N TYR A 371 -5.47 -11.44 -22.41
CA TYR A 371 -6.52 -10.43 -22.24
C TYR A 371 -7.81 -10.79 -23.00
N PRO A 372 -8.99 -10.32 -22.55
CA PRO A 372 -10.20 -10.33 -23.37
C PRO A 372 -10.01 -9.45 -24.61
N LYS A 373 -10.44 -9.91 -25.80
CA LYS A 373 -10.16 -9.21 -27.08
C LYS A 373 -10.59 -7.73 -27.12
N ARG A 374 -11.61 -7.34 -26.35
CA ARG A 374 -12.05 -5.94 -26.23
C ARG A 374 -10.98 -5.01 -25.60
N GLU A 375 -10.12 -5.53 -24.73
CA GLU A 375 -9.08 -4.74 -24.04
C GLU A 375 -7.78 -4.60 -24.87
N LYS A 376 -7.79 -5.08 -26.12
CA LYS A 376 -6.61 -5.09 -27.01
C LYS A 376 -5.85 -3.76 -27.08
N PRO A 377 -6.49 -2.56 -27.16
CA PRO A 377 -5.76 -1.29 -27.17
C PRO A 377 -4.96 -1.00 -25.89
N ILE A 378 -5.40 -1.53 -24.74
CA ILE A 378 -4.69 -1.42 -23.46
C ILE A 378 -3.57 -2.46 -23.41
N ALA A 379 -3.89 -3.72 -23.74
CA ALA A 379 -2.94 -4.80 -23.75
C ALA A 379 -1.78 -4.57 -24.72
N GLU A 380 -2.00 -3.93 -25.87
CA GLU A 380 -0.94 -3.59 -26.82
C GLU A 380 0.02 -2.52 -26.29
N ARG A 381 -0.48 -1.55 -25.50
CA ARG A 381 0.39 -0.60 -24.79
C ARG A 381 1.26 -1.32 -23.76
N TYR A 382 0.67 -2.22 -22.98
CA TYR A 382 1.41 -3.01 -21.99
C TYR A 382 2.44 -3.94 -22.63
N TRP A 383 2.06 -4.70 -23.67
CA TRP A 383 2.96 -5.59 -24.40
C TRP A 383 4.14 -4.82 -24.99
N ASN A 384 3.90 -3.68 -25.63
CA ASN A 384 4.95 -2.85 -26.19
C ASN A 384 5.93 -2.32 -25.11
N THR A 385 5.45 -1.92 -23.94
CA THR A 385 6.30 -1.51 -22.81
C THR A 385 7.12 -2.67 -22.24
N VAL A 386 6.47 -3.81 -22.01
CA VAL A 386 7.08 -5.03 -21.46
C VAL A 386 8.14 -5.60 -22.42
N ARG A 387 7.85 -5.65 -23.72
CA ARG A 387 8.76 -6.20 -24.74
C ARG A 387 9.95 -5.30 -25.06
N LYS A 388 9.75 -3.97 -25.10
CA LYS A 388 10.86 -3.00 -25.31
C LYS A 388 11.80 -2.90 -24.11
N SER A 389 11.34 -3.24 -22.91
CA SER A 389 12.14 -3.17 -21.67
C SER A 389 12.73 -4.50 -21.21
N PHE A 390 12.25 -5.63 -21.75
CA PHE A 390 12.78 -6.94 -21.40
C PHE A 390 14.23 -7.08 -21.88
N THR A 391 15.12 -7.21 -20.91
CA THR A 391 16.57 -7.37 -21.13
C THR A 391 17.06 -8.58 -20.36
N VAL A 392 17.81 -9.44 -21.05
CA VAL A 392 18.58 -10.52 -20.42
C VAL A 392 19.99 -9.99 -20.17
N LYS A 393 20.53 -10.26 -18.98
CA LYS A 393 21.94 -9.99 -18.66
C LYS A 393 22.72 -11.27 -18.95
N ASP A 394 23.89 -11.14 -19.56
CA ASP A 394 24.79 -12.28 -19.82
C ASP A 394 25.19 -13.00 -18.52
#